data_AF-A0A523MLE6-F1
#
_entry.id   AF-A0A523MLE6-F1
#
_cell.length_a   1.000
_cell.length_b   1.000
_cell.length_c   1.000
_cell.angle_alpha   90.00
_cell.angle_beta   90.00
_cell.angle_gamma   90.00
#
_symmetry.space_group_name_H-M   'P 1'
#
loop_
_entity.id
_entity.type
_entity.pdbx_description
1 polymer ?
#
loop_
_entity_poly.entity_id
_entity_poly.type
_entity_poly.pdbx_seq_one_letter_code
_entity_poly.pdbx_strand_id
1 'polypeptide(L)'
;MAYLRPNLRYRGYQLTCKLLCALALIAASTMGSAQETQGGSGPDAQALDTGVLNAQAVSPLTEAFDADVLDAETRAAGEAALDLVARLEAEILLEELVNQERYDEAIPVAERMVDLTEEELGPGLEFGAALSNLAILQRRAELYDQSEQNFLRAVDMIREADGTYSKAVIDPLLGLGVTYRLRGDYFEAVTIFEEARTVSRRAYGLLNEQQIEILDQLSYTMIDMEAYEEADQHQLTALRLMERIYGVDTMGVLPAIYKFARWLRSAYRFQEERNQYTRAMGIIRDHESNTSLSMVTPLRETGASYRIQKFPEGRGISALRRALEIIENQPEPDTLMIAEILVDIGDWNVAFSKVGASGEEYRRAWDLLGGLVNGDALRKEWFDDPIYVLRENPSSRGISTANDPGTLPGHVLVTFDVTENGKTANVTIVESVPPGLKDDSTARAINRSRFRPRMVDGQFVLARSLARNFTFYYEPGD
;
A
#
# COMPACT_ATOMS: atom_id res chain seq x y z
N MET A 1 2.84 1.65 -1.95
CA MET A 1 2.50 0.23 -1.67
C MET A 1 1.40 -0.35 -2.59
N ALA A 2 1.33 0.07 -3.85
CA ALA A 2 0.47 -0.57 -4.85
C ALA A 2 1.19 -0.54 -6.21
N TYR A 3 0.71 -1.31 -7.18
CA TYR A 3 1.23 -1.50 -8.54
C TYR A 3 2.33 -2.56 -8.69
N LEU A 4 2.02 -3.77 -8.23
CA LEU A 4 1.89 -4.87 -9.18
C LEU A 4 0.41 -4.90 -9.60
N ARG A 5 0.08 -5.26 -10.84
CA ARG A 5 -1.32 -5.31 -11.33
C ARG A 5 -2.26 -6.00 -10.30
N PRO A 6 -3.57 -5.67 -10.27
CA PRO A 6 -4.58 -6.36 -9.44
C PRO A 6 -4.65 -7.88 -9.64
N ASN A 7 -3.97 -8.41 -10.68
CA ASN A 7 -3.84 -9.83 -10.92
C ASN A 7 -2.98 -10.55 -9.87
N LEU A 8 -2.13 -9.91 -9.08
CA LEU A 8 -1.16 -10.63 -8.23
C LEU A 8 -1.52 -10.73 -6.74
N ARG A 9 -2.67 -10.23 -6.28
CA ARG A 9 -3.06 -10.33 -4.85
C ARG A 9 -4.21 -11.28 -4.54
N TYR A 10 -4.97 -11.69 -5.57
CA TYR A 10 -6.10 -12.64 -5.43
C TYR A 10 -5.92 -13.92 -6.25
N ARG A 11 -4.70 -14.16 -6.77
CA ARG A 11 -4.41 -15.27 -7.68
C ARG A 11 -3.74 -16.48 -7.06
N GLY A 12 -3.14 -16.41 -5.86
CA GLY A 12 -2.43 -17.56 -5.27
C GLY A 12 -3.24 -18.87 -5.27
N TYR A 13 -4.51 -18.84 -4.87
CA TYR A 13 -5.41 -20.01 -4.93
C TYR A 13 -5.80 -20.44 -6.36
N GLN A 14 -5.90 -19.49 -7.30
CA GLN A 14 -6.24 -19.81 -8.69
C GLN A 14 -5.03 -20.33 -9.48
N LEU A 15 -3.83 -19.83 -9.21
CA LEU A 15 -2.56 -20.24 -9.81
C LEU A 15 -2.16 -21.63 -9.33
N THR A 16 -2.28 -21.90 -8.02
CA THR A 16 -2.04 -23.24 -7.46
C THR A 16 -3.02 -24.28 -8.02
N CYS A 17 -4.31 -23.94 -8.14
CA CYS A 17 -5.28 -24.82 -8.81
C CYS A 17 -4.95 -25.05 -10.29
N LYS A 18 -4.53 -24.02 -11.03
CA LYS A 18 -4.12 -24.15 -12.44
C LYS A 18 -2.85 -25.00 -12.59
N LEU A 19 -1.88 -24.84 -11.71
CA LEU A 19 -0.65 -25.62 -11.68
C LEU A 19 -0.97 -27.10 -11.43
N LEU A 20 -1.83 -27.40 -10.45
CA LEU A 20 -2.28 -28.77 -10.18
C LEU A 20 -3.01 -29.39 -11.38
N CYS A 21 -3.86 -28.63 -12.08
CA CYS A 21 -4.53 -29.09 -13.29
C CYS A 21 -3.54 -29.35 -14.45
N ALA A 22 -2.56 -28.49 -14.66
CA ALA A 22 -1.54 -28.66 -15.70
C ALA A 22 -0.64 -29.87 -15.42
N LEU A 23 -0.21 -30.07 -14.17
CA LEU A 23 0.52 -31.26 -13.73
C LEU A 23 -0.30 -32.56 -13.93
N ALA A 24 -1.62 -32.51 -13.68
CA ALA A 24 -2.51 -33.65 -13.92
C ALA A 24 -2.65 -33.99 -15.42
N LEU A 25 -2.65 -32.98 -16.31
CA LEU A 25 -2.66 -33.18 -17.77
C LEU A 25 -1.36 -33.84 -18.26
N ILE A 26 -0.21 -33.44 -17.72
CA ILE A 26 1.10 -34.07 -18.03
C ILE A 26 1.15 -35.52 -17.53
N ALA A 27 0.61 -35.79 -16.34
CA ALA A 27 0.51 -37.16 -15.82
C ALA A 27 -0.38 -38.04 -16.71
N ALA A 28 -1.46 -37.49 -17.28
CA ALA A 28 -2.34 -38.21 -18.19
C ALA A 28 -1.69 -38.50 -19.55
N SER A 29 -0.90 -37.58 -20.11
CA SER A 29 -0.22 -37.76 -21.40
C SER A 29 0.95 -38.76 -21.30
N THR A 30 1.65 -38.81 -20.16
CA THR A 30 2.74 -39.78 -19.91
C THR A 30 2.25 -41.19 -19.61
N MET A 31 1.02 -41.36 -19.11
CA MET A 31 0.40 -42.67 -18.92
C MET A 31 -0.12 -43.30 -20.22
N GLY A 32 -0.44 -42.50 -21.25
CA GLY A 32 -0.90 -42.99 -22.56
C GLY A 32 0.18 -43.66 -23.42
N SER A 33 1.46 -43.39 -23.15
CA SER A 33 2.62 -43.94 -23.89
C SER A 33 3.26 -45.17 -23.23
N ALA A 34 2.80 -45.57 -22.04
CA ALA A 34 3.43 -46.62 -21.23
C ALA A 34 2.75 -48.02 -21.32
N GLN A 35 1.86 -48.26 -22.28
CA GLN A 35 1.15 -49.54 -22.43
C GLN A 35 1.60 -50.38 -23.65
N GLU A 36 2.90 -50.50 -23.88
CA GLU A 36 3.46 -51.64 -24.64
C GLU A 36 4.76 -52.08 -24.00
N THR A 37 4.71 -52.95 -22.99
CA THR A 37 5.72 -53.99 -22.76
C THR A 37 5.32 -54.93 -21.61
N GLN A 38 5.59 -56.21 -21.85
CA GLN A 38 5.56 -57.36 -20.94
C GLN A 38 4.22 -58.07 -20.71
N GLY A 39 4.06 -59.18 -21.45
CA GLY A 39 3.31 -60.34 -21.00
C GLY A 39 4.13 -61.21 -20.04
N GLY A 40 3.43 -61.91 -19.13
CA GLY A 40 4.02 -62.95 -18.28
C GLY A 40 3.22 -63.25 -17.01
N SER A 41 2.31 -64.23 -17.10
CA SER A 41 1.85 -65.20 -16.06
C SER A 41 1.76 -64.78 -14.57
N GLY A 42 0.55 -64.80 -13.99
CA GLY A 42 0.28 -64.70 -12.53
C GLY A 42 0.48 -66.03 -11.76
N PRO A 43 -0.19 -66.28 -10.59
CA PRO A 43 -1.02 -65.41 -9.74
C PRO A 43 -0.62 -65.43 -8.23
N ASP A 44 -1.10 -64.48 -7.42
CA ASP A 44 -1.81 -64.75 -6.15
C ASP A 44 -2.33 -63.49 -5.47
N ALA A 45 -3.57 -63.59 -4.99
CA ALA A 45 -4.39 -62.52 -4.45
C ALA A 45 -4.26 -62.38 -2.94
N GLN A 46 -4.32 -61.15 -2.42
CA GLN A 46 -5.13 -60.80 -1.25
C GLN A 46 -5.37 -59.28 -1.17
N ALA A 47 -6.58 -58.93 -0.76
CA ALA A 47 -7.31 -57.70 -1.05
C ALA A 47 -7.20 -56.61 0.03
N LEU A 48 -7.57 -55.37 -0.33
CA LEU A 48 -8.40 -54.37 0.38
C LEU A 48 -8.39 -53.07 -0.47
N ASP A 49 -9.27 -52.92 -1.45
CA ASP A 49 -10.62 -52.30 -1.38
C ASP A 49 -10.62 -50.80 -0.98
N THR A 50 -10.69 -49.92 -1.99
CA THR A 50 -11.71 -48.85 -2.04
C THR A 50 -11.99 -48.50 -3.50
N GLY A 51 -13.26 -48.60 -3.88
CA GLY A 51 -13.76 -48.66 -5.25
C GLY A 51 -13.60 -47.41 -6.12
N VAL A 52 -13.28 -47.66 -7.39
CA VAL A 52 -13.64 -46.81 -8.52
C VAL A 52 -14.51 -47.64 -9.46
N LEU A 53 -15.62 -47.03 -9.88
CA LEU A 53 -16.62 -47.61 -10.74
C LEU A 53 -16.03 -48.01 -12.10
N ASN A 54 -16.24 -49.29 -12.38
CA ASN A 54 -16.10 -50.05 -13.59
C ASN A 54 -16.61 -49.34 -14.87
N ALA A 55 -15.81 -49.34 -15.92
CA ALA A 55 -16.28 -49.19 -17.30
C ALA A 55 -15.66 -50.31 -18.16
N GLN A 56 -16.47 -51.29 -18.53
CA GLN A 56 -16.16 -52.29 -19.55
C GLN A 56 -17.22 -52.29 -20.65
N ALA A 57 -16.75 -52.68 -21.84
CA ALA A 57 -17.44 -52.95 -23.11
C ALA A 57 -17.63 -51.70 -24.00
N VAL A 58 -17.21 -51.65 -25.27
CA VAL A 58 -17.17 -52.68 -26.33
C VAL A 58 -16.05 -52.36 -27.36
N SER A 59 -15.46 -53.41 -27.95
CA SER A 59 -14.43 -53.44 -29.03
C SER A 59 -14.95 -53.02 -30.43
N PRO A 60 -14.22 -53.25 -31.55
CA PRO A 60 -13.33 -52.29 -32.20
C PRO A 60 -13.81 -51.93 -33.62
N LEU A 61 -13.53 -50.72 -34.10
CA LEU A 61 -13.52 -50.44 -35.54
C LEU A 61 -12.21 -49.78 -35.91
N THR A 62 -11.39 -50.59 -36.53
CA THR A 62 -10.20 -50.26 -37.30
C THR A 62 -10.54 -49.27 -38.40
N GLU A 63 -10.11 -48.02 -38.25
CA GLU A 63 -9.70 -47.20 -39.38
C GLU A 63 -8.26 -46.77 -39.12
N ALA A 64 -7.40 -47.00 -40.11
CA ALA A 64 -6.01 -46.64 -40.08
C ALA A 64 -5.89 -45.12 -39.95
N PHE A 65 -5.55 -44.66 -38.75
CA PHE A 65 -5.04 -43.32 -38.53
C PHE A 65 -3.53 -43.43 -38.33
N ASP A 66 -2.78 -42.68 -39.14
CA ASP A 66 -1.32 -42.61 -39.11
C ASP A 66 -0.82 -42.44 -37.67
N ALA A 67 -0.18 -43.47 -37.13
CA ALA A 67 0.39 -43.48 -35.78
C ALA A 67 1.51 -42.42 -35.61
N ASP A 68 2.05 -41.90 -36.71
CA ASP A 68 3.05 -40.82 -36.70
C ASP A 68 2.44 -39.42 -36.47
N VAL A 69 1.14 -39.21 -36.70
CA VAL A 69 0.48 -37.89 -36.50
C VAL A 69 0.03 -37.72 -35.04
N LEU A 70 -0.38 -38.81 -34.39
CA LEU A 70 -0.80 -38.83 -32.97
C LEU A 70 0.37 -38.62 -31.99
N ASP A 71 1.59 -39.02 -32.34
CA ASP A 71 2.78 -38.87 -31.47
C ASP A 71 3.35 -37.43 -31.52
N ALA A 72 3.10 -36.68 -32.60
CA ALA A 72 3.51 -35.29 -32.74
C ALA A 72 2.56 -34.33 -32.00
N GLU A 73 1.25 -34.52 -32.14
CA GLU A 73 0.25 -33.68 -31.46
C GLU A 73 0.25 -33.90 -29.93
N THR A 74 0.46 -35.14 -29.47
CA THR A 74 0.57 -35.44 -28.03
C THR A 74 1.90 -34.97 -27.43
N ARG A 75 3.01 -35.05 -28.18
CA ARG A 75 4.31 -34.49 -27.76
C ARG A 75 4.26 -32.96 -27.71
N ALA A 76 3.66 -32.30 -28.70
CA ALA A 76 3.44 -30.86 -28.70
C ALA A 76 2.52 -30.39 -27.55
N ALA A 77 1.46 -31.16 -27.24
CA ALA A 77 0.60 -30.88 -26.09
C ALA A 77 1.33 -31.10 -24.75
N GLY A 78 2.24 -32.07 -24.68
CA GLY A 78 3.08 -32.31 -23.51
C GLY A 78 4.11 -31.20 -23.27
N GLU A 79 4.79 -30.73 -24.33
CA GLU A 79 5.72 -29.61 -24.29
C GLU A 79 5.02 -28.30 -23.90
N ALA A 80 3.86 -28.00 -24.50
CA ALA A 80 3.06 -26.82 -24.12
C ALA A 80 2.55 -26.86 -22.67
N ALA A 81 2.27 -28.06 -22.12
CA ALA A 81 1.89 -28.20 -20.72
C ALA A 81 3.08 -28.01 -19.76
N LEU A 82 4.29 -28.41 -20.17
CA LEU A 82 5.53 -28.19 -19.42
C LEU A 82 5.88 -26.70 -19.33
N ASP A 83 5.73 -25.94 -20.43
CA ASP A 83 5.94 -24.48 -20.44
C ASP A 83 4.93 -23.76 -19.54
N LEU A 84 3.66 -24.15 -19.58
CA LEU A 84 2.63 -23.61 -18.70
C LEU A 84 2.94 -23.85 -17.21
N VAL A 85 3.46 -25.04 -16.86
CA VAL A 85 3.89 -25.36 -15.49
C VAL A 85 5.06 -24.49 -15.07
N ALA A 86 6.11 -24.40 -15.91
CA ALA A 86 7.28 -23.57 -15.62
C ALA A 86 6.91 -22.09 -15.42
N ARG A 87 5.96 -21.58 -16.21
CA ARG A 87 5.44 -20.22 -16.11
C ARG A 87 4.67 -19.99 -14.81
N LEU A 88 3.81 -20.92 -14.43
CA LEU A 88 3.05 -20.84 -13.18
C LEU A 88 3.96 -20.94 -11.94
N GLU A 89 4.99 -21.79 -11.98
CA GLU A 89 6.00 -21.88 -10.92
C GLU A 89 6.78 -20.57 -10.80
N ALA A 90 7.19 -19.97 -11.92
CA ALA A 90 7.85 -18.67 -11.93
C ALA A 90 6.94 -17.54 -11.40
N GLU A 91 5.65 -17.52 -11.77
CA GLU A 91 4.69 -16.52 -11.28
C GLU A 91 4.49 -16.63 -9.75
N ILE A 92 4.39 -17.85 -9.21
CA ILE A 92 4.26 -18.09 -7.77
C ILE A 92 5.53 -17.66 -7.01
N LEU A 93 6.70 -18.09 -7.49
CA LEU A 93 7.98 -17.71 -6.88
C LEU A 93 8.18 -16.20 -6.91
N LEU A 94 7.83 -15.56 -8.02
CA LEU A 94 7.90 -14.10 -8.14
C LEU A 94 6.99 -13.40 -7.13
N GLU A 95 5.75 -13.86 -6.97
CA GLU A 95 4.80 -13.30 -6.01
C GLU A 95 5.34 -13.43 -4.57
N GLU A 96 5.92 -14.57 -4.22
CA GLU A 96 6.53 -14.80 -2.92
C GLU A 96 7.72 -13.85 -2.66
N LEU A 97 8.65 -13.75 -3.59
CA LEU A 97 9.83 -12.90 -3.46
C LEU A 97 9.46 -11.42 -3.35
N VAL A 98 8.48 -10.96 -4.13
CA VAL A 98 8.00 -9.58 -4.04
C VAL A 98 7.29 -9.30 -2.72
N ASN A 99 6.50 -10.25 -2.20
CA ASN A 99 5.86 -10.11 -0.89
C ASN A 99 6.89 -10.06 0.25
N GLN A 100 8.07 -10.66 0.07
CA GLN A 100 9.21 -10.58 0.99
C GLN A 100 10.13 -9.38 0.71
N GLU A 101 9.79 -8.53 -0.26
CA GLU A 101 10.60 -7.38 -0.71
C GLU A 101 12.03 -7.75 -1.18
N ARG A 102 12.23 -9.01 -1.61
CA ARG A 102 13.51 -9.54 -2.11
C ARG A 102 13.65 -9.29 -3.61
N TYR A 103 13.77 -8.02 -4.00
CA TYR A 103 13.73 -7.59 -5.40
C TYR A 103 14.89 -8.12 -6.25
N ASP A 104 16.10 -8.19 -5.69
CA ASP A 104 17.28 -8.69 -6.41
C ASP A 104 17.12 -10.15 -6.85
N GLU A 105 16.43 -10.96 -6.04
CA GLU A 105 16.12 -12.36 -6.34
C GLU A 105 14.89 -12.50 -7.25
N ALA A 106 13.97 -11.54 -7.20
CA ALA A 106 12.78 -11.51 -8.04
C ALA A 106 13.10 -11.17 -9.51
N ILE A 107 14.12 -10.34 -9.76
CA ILE A 107 14.54 -9.89 -11.10
C ILE A 107 14.83 -11.07 -12.05
N PRO A 108 15.71 -12.04 -11.74
CA PRO A 108 16.01 -13.14 -12.65
C PRO A 108 14.78 -14.03 -12.93
N VAL A 109 13.85 -14.14 -11.98
CA VAL A 109 12.57 -14.85 -12.20
C VAL A 109 11.69 -14.08 -13.19
N ALA A 110 11.63 -12.75 -13.06
CA ALA A 110 10.89 -11.89 -13.97
C ALA A 110 11.51 -11.81 -15.37
N GLU A 111 12.85 -11.83 -15.49
CA GLU A 111 13.56 -11.94 -16.78
C GLU A 111 13.16 -13.23 -17.50
N ARG A 112 13.19 -14.36 -16.80
CA ARG A 112 12.72 -15.64 -17.34
C ARG A 112 11.25 -15.58 -17.78
N MET A 113 10.39 -14.89 -17.01
CA MET A 113 8.99 -14.70 -17.42
C MET A 113 8.84 -13.82 -18.65
N VAL A 114 9.70 -12.82 -18.85
CA VAL A 114 9.74 -12.00 -20.06
C VAL A 114 10.13 -12.87 -21.26
N ASP A 115 11.19 -13.66 -21.13
CA ASP A 115 11.67 -14.56 -22.19
C ASP A 115 10.59 -15.56 -22.61
N LEU A 116 9.97 -16.27 -21.64
CA LEU A 116 8.88 -17.19 -21.91
C LEU A 116 7.67 -16.50 -22.57
N THR A 117 7.38 -15.25 -22.18
CA THR A 117 6.29 -14.49 -22.80
C THR A 117 6.62 -14.12 -24.25
N GLU A 118 7.87 -13.77 -24.55
CA GLU A 118 8.32 -13.49 -25.91
C GLU A 118 8.27 -14.74 -26.80
N GLU A 119 8.72 -15.89 -26.28
CA GLU A 119 8.73 -17.16 -27.01
C GLU A 119 7.31 -17.65 -27.34
N GLU A 120 6.39 -17.59 -26.37
CA GLU A 120 5.04 -18.12 -26.53
C GLU A 120 4.10 -17.18 -27.33
N LEU A 121 4.16 -15.88 -27.05
CA LEU A 121 3.16 -14.91 -27.52
C LEU A 121 3.72 -13.92 -28.54
N GLY A 122 5.05 -13.85 -28.66
CA GLY A 122 5.71 -12.90 -29.55
C GLY A 122 5.57 -11.44 -29.09
N PRO A 123 5.95 -10.50 -29.97
CA PRO A 123 5.80 -9.07 -29.70
C PRO A 123 4.32 -8.68 -29.57
N GLY A 124 3.97 -7.92 -28.54
CA GLY A 124 2.58 -7.50 -28.30
C GLY A 124 2.33 -6.89 -26.93
N LEU A 125 1.04 -6.75 -26.58
CA LEU A 125 0.61 -6.12 -25.33
C LEU A 125 1.06 -6.92 -24.09
N GLU A 126 1.01 -8.25 -24.18
CA GLU A 126 1.41 -9.17 -23.13
C GLU A 126 2.91 -9.10 -22.88
N PHE A 127 3.71 -9.03 -23.95
CA PHE A 127 5.15 -8.86 -23.84
C PHE A 127 5.53 -7.49 -23.24
N GLY A 128 4.88 -6.40 -23.68
CA GLY A 128 5.04 -5.09 -23.07
C GLY A 128 4.65 -5.07 -21.58
N ALA A 129 3.61 -5.81 -21.19
CA ALA A 129 3.23 -5.96 -19.79
C ALA A 129 4.26 -6.72 -18.97
N ALA A 130 4.87 -7.78 -19.51
CA ALA A 130 5.94 -8.52 -18.87
C ALA A 130 7.17 -7.63 -18.64
N LEU A 131 7.59 -6.89 -19.66
CA LEU A 131 8.69 -5.91 -19.57
C LEU A 131 8.42 -4.83 -18.50
N SER A 132 7.18 -4.33 -18.44
CA SER A 132 6.80 -3.34 -17.42
C SER A 132 6.90 -3.89 -16.00
N ASN A 133 6.54 -5.16 -15.79
CA ASN A 133 6.67 -5.79 -14.47
C ASN A 133 8.14 -5.95 -14.07
N LEU A 134 9.00 -6.39 -15.00
CA LEU A 134 10.45 -6.45 -14.78
C LEU A 134 11.01 -5.07 -14.42
N ALA A 135 10.63 -4.03 -15.16
CA ALA A 135 11.05 -2.66 -14.90
C ALA A 135 10.64 -2.17 -13.49
N ILE A 136 9.43 -2.50 -13.03
CA ILE A 136 8.98 -2.18 -11.66
C ILE A 136 9.92 -2.81 -10.62
N LEU A 137 10.35 -4.05 -10.81
CA LEU A 137 11.25 -4.75 -9.89
C LEU A 137 12.64 -4.11 -9.89
N GLN A 138 13.18 -3.85 -11.08
CA GLN A 138 14.46 -3.15 -11.26
C GLN A 138 14.44 -1.78 -10.57
N ARG A 139 13.36 -1.00 -10.73
CA ARG A 139 13.20 0.28 -10.04
C ARG A 139 13.18 0.14 -8.52
N ARG A 140 12.53 -0.90 -7.98
CA ARG A 140 12.49 -1.17 -6.54
C ARG A 140 13.85 -1.64 -5.99
N ALA A 141 14.67 -2.25 -6.83
CA ALA A 141 16.07 -2.56 -6.55
C ALA A 141 17.03 -1.38 -6.86
N GLU A 142 16.50 -0.17 -7.10
CA GLU A 142 17.27 1.04 -7.45
C GLU A 142 18.11 0.93 -8.74
N LEU A 143 17.81 -0.06 -9.59
CA LEU A 143 18.41 -0.24 -10.92
C LEU A 143 17.69 0.63 -11.96
N TYR A 144 17.77 1.96 -11.79
CA TYR A 144 16.98 2.92 -12.56
C TYR A 144 17.22 2.86 -14.08
N ASP A 145 18.46 2.65 -14.52
CA ASP A 145 18.79 2.61 -15.96
C ASP A 145 18.19 1.38 -16.65
N GLN A 146 18.18 0.23 -15.97
CA GLN A 146 17.55 -0.99 -16.52
C GLN A 146 16.03 -0.86 -16.54
N SER A 147 15.46 -0.29 -15.48
CA SER A 147 14.03 0.03 -15.40
C SER A 147 13.59 0.95 -16.55
N GLU A 148 14.35 2.03 -16.80
CA GLU A 148 14.09 2.95 -17.91
C GLU A 148 14.07 2.20 -19.25
N GLN A 149 15.10 1.40 -19.54
CA GLN A 149 15.19 0.65 -20.80
C GLN A 149 13.99 -0.28 -21.01
N ASN A 150 13.58 -1.01 -19.97
CA ASN A 150 12.46 -1.94 -20.05
C ASN A 150 11.10 -1.25 -20.16
N PHE A 151 10.90 -0.11 -19.48
CA PHE A 151 9.68 0.69 -19.68
C PHE A 151 9.62 1.30 -21.07
N LEU A 152 10.73 1.81 -21.62
CA LEU A 152 10.77 2.34 -22.98
C LEU A 152 10.44 1.25 -24.01
N ARG A 153 11.07 0.06 -23.91
CA ARG A 153 10.71 -1.10 -24.75
C ARG A 153 9.24 -1.47 -24.61
N ALA A 154 8.69 -1.45 -23.40
CA ALA A 154 7.27 -1.75 -23.19
C ALA A 154 6.35 -0.72 -23.86
N VAL A 155 6.66 0.57 -23.74
CA VAL A 155 5.93 1.65 -24.42
C VAL A 155 5.95 1.46 -25.93
N ASP A 156 7.12 1.23 -26.51
CA ASP A 156 7.28 1.05 -27.95
C ASP A 156 6.52 -0.17 -28.46
N MET A 157 6.66 -1.31 -27.76
CA MET A 157 5.97 -2.56 -28.09
C MET A 157 4.45 -2.38 -28.10
N ILE A 158 3.89 -1.72 -27.09
CA ILE A 158 2.45 -1.49 -26.99
C ILE A 158 1.97 -0.52 -28.08
N ARG A 159 2.76 0.50 -28.41
CA ARG A 159 2.42 1.46 -29.46
C ARG A 159 2.42 0.85 -30.85
N GLU A 160 3.35 -0.07 -31.12
CA GLU A 160 3.39 -0.83 -32.36
C GLU A 160 2.18 -1.77 -32.47
N ALA A 161 1.78 -2.40 -31.36
CA ALA A 161 0.68 -3.36 -31.34
C ALA A 161 -0.73 -2.72 -31.39
N ASP A 162 -0.97 -1.65 -30.64
CA ASP A 162 -2.32 -1.08 -30.41
C ASP A 162 -2.40 0.43 -30.68
N GLY A 163 -1.32 1.01 -31.21
CA GLY A 163 -1.24 2.41 -31.63
C GLY A 163 -0.76 3.39 -30.55
N THR A 164 -0.33 4.58 -30.99
CA THR A 164 0.32 5.60 -30.15
C THR A 164 -0.46 6.02 -28.91
N TYR A 165 -1.80 6.03 -28.99
CA TYR A 165 -2.70 6.45 -27.91
C TYR A 165 -3.42 5.27 -27.26
N SER A 166 -2.87 4.06 -27.36
CA SER A 166 -3.38 2.92 -26.62
C SER A 166 -3.39 3.23 -25.13
N LYS A 167 -4.51 2.91 -24.47
CA LYS A 167 -4.65 3.00 -23.01
C LYS A 167 -3.61 2.14 -22.27
N ALA A 168 -3.12 1.07 -22.91
CA ALA A 168 -2.15 0.16 -22.30
C ALA A 168 -0.78 0.81 -22.09
N VAL A 169 -0.49 1.94 -22.76
CA VAL A 169 0.76 2.70 -22.61
C VAL A 169 0.80 3.54 -21.32
N ILE A 170 -0.36 3.81 -20.70
CA ILE A 170 -0.44 4.71 -19.53
C ILE A 170 0.35 4.16 -18.34
N ASP A 171 0.20 2.87 -18.01
CA ASP A 171 0.91 2.26 -16.87
C ASP A 171 2.44 2.24 -17.07
N PRO A 172 2.99 1.81 -18.23
CA PRO A 172 4.41 1.94 -18.52
C PRO A 172 4.93 3.38 -18.44
N LEU A 173 4.18 4.37 -18.95
CA LEU A 173 4.58 5.78 -18.85
C LEU A 173 4.59 6.25 -17.38
N LEU A 174 3.58 5.89 -16.59
CA LEU A 174 3.58 6.17 -15.15
C LEU A 174 4.81 5.55 -14.46
N GLY A 175 5.13 4.29 -14.77
CA GLY A 175 6.31 3.61 -14.26
C GLY A 175 7.63 4.29 -14.65
N LEU A 176 7.74 4.71 -15.91
CA LEU A 176 8.89 5.44 -16.43
C LEU A 176 9.05 6.80 -15.75
N GLY A 177 7.96 7.59 -15.62
CA GLY A 177 8.00 8.87 -14.93
C GLY A 177 8.40 8.73 -13.45
N VAL A 178 7.93 7.68 -12.77
CA VAL A 178 8.37 7.38 -11.38
C VAL A 178 9.84 6.98 -11.34
N THR A 179 10.33 6.26 -12.35
CA THR A 179 11.77 5.92 -12.48
C THR A 179 12.61 7.19 -12.55
N TYR A 180 12.25 8.12 -13.45
CA TYR A 180 12.93 9.41 -13.59
C TYR A 180 12.89 10.23 -12.29
N ARG A 181 11.70 10.33 -11.65
CA ARG A 181 11.56 11.08 -10.39
C ARG A 181 12.46 10.53 -9.29
N LEU A 182 12.51 9.20 -9.11
CA LEU A 182 13.35 8.58 -8.07
C LEU A 182 14.86 8.69 -8.38
N ARG A 183 15.25 8.75 -9.66
CA ARG A 183 16.63 9.01 -10.07
C ARG A 183 17.05 10.49 -9.90
N GLY A 184 16.10 11.41 -9.77
CA GLY A 184 16.33 12.86 -9.65
C GLY A 184 16.11 13.64 -10.95
N ASP A 185 15.65 12.98 -12.02
CA ASP A 185 15.40 13.57 -13.34
C ASP A 185 13.99 14.14 -13.41
N TYR A 186 13.74 15.21 -12.66
CA TYR A 186 12.38 15.71 -12.45
C TYR A 186 11.73 16.28 -13.72
N PHE A 187 12.50 16.89 -14.62
CA PHE A 187 11.95 17.46 -15.86
C PHE A 187 11.48 16.37 -16.83
N GLU A 188 12.25 15.28 -16.94
CA GLU A 188 11.92 14.08 -17.69
C GLU A 188 10.68 13.42 -17.09
N ALA A 189 10.61 13.30 -15.77
CA ALA A 189 9.43 12.78 -15.07
C ALA A 189 8.16 13.57 -15.41
N VAL A 190 8.19 14.91 -15.28
CA VAL A 190 7.06 15.79 -15.66
C VAL A 190 6.66 15.60 -17.12
N THR A 191 7.64 15.54 -18.02
CA THR A 191 7.38 15.32 -19.46
C THR A 191 6.61 14.02 -19.70
N ILE A 192 7.07 12.91 -19.11
CA ILE A 192 6.43 11.60 -19.26
C ILE A 192 5.04 11.56 -18.60
N PHE A 193 4.85 12.18 -17.44
CA PHE A 193 3.55 12.23 -16.79
C PHE A 193 2.52 13.05 -17.60
N GLU A 194 2.91 14.18 -18.19
CA GLU A 194 2.01 14.93 -19.08
C GLU A 194 1.72 14.19 -20.40
N GLU A 195 2.66 13.37 -20.88
CA GLU A 195 2.39 12.43 -21.98
C GLU A 195 1.35 11.38 -21.58
N ALA A 196 1.53 10.72 -20.43
CA ALA A 196 0.55 9.76 -19.90
C ALA A 196 -0.84 10.40 -19.75
N ARG A 197 -0.90 11.65 -19.29
CA ARG A 197 -2.13 12.43 -19.16
C ARG A 197 -2.79 12.69 -20.51
N THR A 198 -1.98 12.98 -21.53
CA THR A 198 -2.45 13.17 -22.91
C THR A 198 -3.04 11.89 -23.47
N VAL A 199 -2.36 10.75 -23.29
CA VAL A 199 -2.87 9.43 -23.69
C VAL A 199 -4.17 9.12 -22.96
N SER A 200 -4.22 9.30 -21.64
CA SER A 200 -5.43 9.11 -20.83
C SER A 200 -6.62 9.93 -21.35
N ARG A 201 -6.41 11.21 -21.65
CA ARG A 201 -7.46 12.09 -22.20
C ARG A 201 -7.97 11.65 -23.56
N ARG A 202 -7.09 11.11 -24.42
CA ARG A 202 -7.50 10.61 -25.73
C ARG A 202 -8.21 9.26 -25.64
N ALA A 203 -7.77 8.38 -24.75
CA ALA A 203 -8.34 7.05 -24.59
C ALA A 203 -9.68 7.04 -23.84
N TYR A 204 -9.81 7.85 -22.79
CA TYR A 204 -10.97 7.85 -21.88
C TYR A 204 -11.81 9.12 -21.93
N GLY A 205 -11.42 10.11 -22.74
CA GLY A 205 -12.04 11.44 -22.78
C GLY A 205 -11.47 12.40 -21.74
N LEU A 206 -11.85 13.68 -21.81
CA LEU A 206 -11.27 14.74 -20.97
C LEU A 206 -11.66 14.64 -19.49
N LEU A 207 -12.82 14.05 -19.19
CA LEU A 207 -13.35 13.85 -17.84
C LEU A 207 -13.26 12.37 -17.48
N ASN A 208 -12.09 11.94 -17.00
CA ASN A 208 -11.84 10.56 -16.62
C ASN A 208 -11.03 10.49 -15.31
N GLU A 209 -11.18 9.40 -14.57
CA GLU A 209 -10.52 9.22 -13.28
C GLU A 209 -9.06 8.78 -13.39
N GLN A 210 -8.66 8.20 -14.53
CA GLN A 210 -7.28 7.75 -14.76
C GLN A 210 -6.29 8.91 -14.70
N GLN A 211 -6.73 10.14 -14.91
CA GLN A 211 -5.91 11.34 -14.70
C GLN A 211 -5.54 11.60 -13.24
N ILE A 212 -6.25 11.06 -12.25
CA ILE A 212 -5.99 11.37 -10.83
C ILE A 212 -4.64 10.86 -10.37
N GLU A 213 -4.29 9.62 -10.72
CA GLU A 213 -2.98 9.07 -10.38
C GLU A 213 -1.85 9.86 -11.05
N ILE A 214 -2.05 10.28 -12.30
CA ILE A 214 -1.08 11.09 -13.04
C ILE A 214 -0.88 12.46 -12.37
N LEU A 215 -1.97 13.10 -11.94
CA LEU A 215 -1.93 14.36 -11.19
C LEU A 215 -1.23 14.19 -9.83
N ASP A 216 -1.38 13.05 -9.15
CA ASP A 216 -0.65 12.77 -7.92
C ASP A 216 0.85 12.67 -8.17
N GLN A 217 1.27 11.95 -9.21
CA GLN A 217 2.68 11.84 -9.56
C GLN A 217 3.28 13.19 -9.94
N LEU A 218 2.52 14.03 -10.66
CA LEU A 218 2.92 15.42 -10.91
C LEU A 218 3.06 16.20 -9.61
N SER A 219 2.10 16.12 -8.68
CA SER A 219 2.21 16.76 -7.36
C SER A 219 3.46 16.31 -6.59
N TYR A 220 3.76 15.01 -6.56
CA TYR A 220 4.96 14.50 -5.88
C TYR A 220 6.24 15.00 -6.54
N THR A 221 6.28 15.01 -7.88
CA THR A 221 7.44 15.53 -8.63
C THR A 221 7.64 17.01 -8.33
N MET A 222 6.57 17.81 -8.26
CA MET A 222 6.65 19.22 -7.90
C MET A 222 7.12 19.43 -6.45
N ILE A 223 6.72 18.58 -5.50
CA ILE A 223 7.27 18.61 -4.14
C ILE A 223 8.78 18.35 -4.15
N ASP A 224 9.23 17.32 -4.88
CA ASP A 224 10.65 16.96 -4.98
C ASP A 224 11.49 18.10 -5.61
N MET A 225 10.85 18.93 -6.44
CA MET A 225 11.42 20.16 -7.01
C MET A 225 11.26 21.42 -6.13
N GLU A 226 10.68 21.28 -4.93
CA GLU A 226 10.30 22.39 -4.04
C GLU A 226 9.29 23.39 -4.64
N ALA A 227 8.59 22.99 -5.71
CA ALA A 227 7.55 23.75 -6.42
C ALA A 227 6.16 23.51 -5.79
N TYR A 228 5.99 23.95 -4.54
CA TYR A 228 4.79 23.64 -3.74
C TYR A 228 3.49 24.25 -4.30
N GLU A 229 3.55 25.40 -4.98
CA GLU A 229 2.36 26.04 -5.56
C GLU A 229 1.81 25.23 -6.74
N GLU A 230 2.69 24.73 -7.60
CA GLU A 230 2.35 23.84 -8.71
C GLU A 230 1.79 22.51 -8.18
N ALA A 231 2.39 21.97 -7.11
CA ALA A 231 1.88 20.77 -6.46
C ALA A 231 0.43 20.95 -5.95
N ASP A 232 0.15 22.10 -5.32
CA ASP A 232 -1.18 22.52 -4.87
C ASP A 232 -2.18 22.60 -6.05
N GLN A 233 -1.75 23.16 -7.19
CA GLN A 233 -2.59 23.27 -8.38
C GLN A 233 -2.98 21.90 -8.96
N HIS A 234 -2.06 20.93 -8.96
CA HIS A 234 -2.36 19.56 -9.40
C HIS A 234 -3.37 18.87 -8.48
N GLN A 235 -3.25 18.99 -7.17
CA GLN A 235 -4.22 18.42 -6.22
C GLN A 235 -5.60 19.09 -6.31
N LEU A 236 -5.64 20.41 -6.48
CA LEU A 236 -6.89 21.13 -6.71
C LEU A 236 -7.53 20.73 -8.04
N THR A 237 -6.73 20.50 -9.08
CA THR A 237 -7.20 20.00 -10.37
C THR A 237 -7.80 18.60 -10.25
N ALA A 238 -7.20 17.72 -9.45
CA ALA A 238 -7.73 16.39 -9.17
C ALA A 238 -9.10 16.45 -8.49
N LEU A 239 -9.28 17.32 -7.47
CA LEU A 239 -10.59 17.55 -6.85
C LEU A 239 -11.62 18.08 -7.86
N ARG A 240 -11.27 19.11 -8.64
CA ARG A 240 -12.16 19.70 -9.65
C ARG A 240 -12.56 18.73 -10.75
N LEU A 241 -11.67 17.80 -11.11
CA LEU A 241 -11.97 16.76 -12.08
C LEU A 241 -13.03 15.80 -11.53
N MET A 242 -12.85 15.36 -10.28
CA MET A 242 -13.84 14.51 -9.60
C MET A 242 -15.19 15.21 -9.41
N GLU A 243 -15.20 16.50 -9.09
CA GLU A 243 -16.41 17.32 -9.05
C GLU A 243 -17.13 17.39 -10.40
N ARG A 244 -16.39 17.42 -11.51
CA ARG A 244 -16.98 17.42 -12.86
C ARG A 244 -17.51 16.05 -13.28
N ILE A 245 -16.91 14.97 -12.80
CA ILE A 245 -17.33 13.59 -13.08
C ILE A 245 -18.58 13.23 -12.28
N TYR A 246 -18.57 13.48 -10.97
CA TYR A 246 -19.61 13.05 -10.04
C TYR A 246 -20.66 14.12 -9.70
N GLY A 247 -20.35 15.41 -9.95
CA GLY A 247 -21.10 16.54 -9.43
C GLY A 247 -20.50 17.12 -8.14
N VAL A 248 -20.65 18.42 -7.94
CA VAL A 248 -20.02 19.17 -6.82
C VAL A 248 -20.58 18.83 -5.43
N ASP A 249 -21.84 18.39 -5.37
CA ASP A 249 -22.59 18.13 -4.14
C ASP A 249 -23.20 16.74 -4.20
N THR A 250 -22.40 15.70 -4.45
CA THR A 250 -22.85 14.30 -4.47
C THR A 250 -22.00 13.42 -3.56
N MET A 251 -22.55 12.29 -3.11
CA MET A 251 -21.80 11.30 -2.31
C MET A 251 -20.53 10.79 -3.01
N GLY A 252 -20.54 10.71 -4.34
CA GLY A 252 -19.40 10.25 -5.14
C GLY A 252 -18.15 11.13 -5.02
N VAL A 253 -18.28 12.41 -4.66
CA VAL A 253 -17.13 13.34 -4.55
C VAL A 253 -16.42 13.27 -3.19
N LEU A 254 -17.02 12.63 -2.18
CA LEU A 254 -16.47 12.59 -0.81
C LEU A 254 -15.03 12.06 -0.73
N PRO A 255 -14.66 10.96 -1.42
CA PRO A 255 -13.28 10.47 -1.39
C PRO A 255 -12.26 11.51 -1.89
N ALA A 256 -12.62 12.29 -2.92
CA ALA A 256 -11.78 13.35 -3.46
C ALA A 256 -11.65 14.52 -2.47
N ILE A 257 -12.74 14.90 -1.80
CA ILE A 257 -12.72 15.91 -0.73
C ILE A 257 -11.80 15.46 0.41
N TYR A 258 -11.89 14.22 0.87
CA TYR A 258 -11.05 13.71 1.97
C TYR A 258 -9.57 13.64 1.58
N LYS A 259 -9.26 13.26 0.33
CA LYS A 259 -7.89 13.28 -0.17
C LYS A 259 -7.33 14.71 -0.21
N PHE A 260 -8.08 15.66 -0.76
CA PHE A 260 -7.65 17.05 -0.82
C PHE A 260 -7.53 17.68 0.58
N ALA A 261 -8.40 17.33 1.52
CA ALA A 261 -8.28 17.74 2.92
C ALA A 261 -6.97 17.23 3.57
N ARG A 262 -6.62 15.96 3.35
CA ARG A 262 -5.34 15.39 3.83
C ARG A 262 -4.13 16.06 3.19
N TRP A 263 -4.22 16.45 1.91
CA TRP A 263 -3.20 17.26 1.26
C TRP A 263 -3.03 18.63 1.96
N LEU A 264 -4.14 19.35 2.19
CA LEU A 264 -4.12 20.63 2.92
C LEU A 264 -3.52 20.49 4.32
N ARG A 265 -3.79 19.39 5.02
CA ARG A 265 -3.15 19.07 6.31
C ARG A 265 -1.63 18.95 6.18
N SER A 266 -1.15 18.23 5.15
CA SER A 266 0.29 18.08 4.91
C SER A 266 0.99 19.40 4.62
N ALA A 267 0.28 20.35 4.01
CA ALA A 267 0.71 21.73 3.79
C ALA A 267 0.48 22.67 4.99
N TYR A 268 0.13 22.14 6.18
CA TYR A 268 -0.20 22.90 7.39
C TYR A 268 -1.38 23.90 7.24
N ARG A 269 -2.23 23.74 6.23
CA ARG A 269 -3.42 24.57 5.93
C ARG A 269 -4.67 24.03 6.65
N PHE A 270 -4.57 23.87 7.97
CA PHE A 270 -5.59 23.20 8.79
C PHE A 270 -6.99 23.84 8.72
N GLN A 271 -7.08 25.15 8.52
CA GLN A 271 -8.39 25.80 8.41
C GLN A 271 -9.10 25.40 7.12
N GLU A 272 -8.38 25.33 6.00
CA GLU A 272 -8.95 24.96 4.70
C GLU A 272 -9.28 23.47 4.66
N GLU A 273 -8.44 22.63 5.26
CA GLU A 273 -8.74 21.22 5.51
C GLU A 273 -10.09 21.06 6.23
N ARG A 274 -10.31 21.76 7.35
CA ARG A 274 -11.57 21.67 8.10
C ARG A 274 -12.76 22.22 7.32
N ASN A 275 -12.55 23.19 6.43
CA ASN A 275 -13.59 23.65 5.53
C ASN A 275 -14.02 22.53 4.56
N GLN A 276 -13.08 21.70 4.09
CA GLN A 276 -13.39 20.53 3.26
C GLN A 276 -14.18 19.46 4.04
N TYR A 277 -13.83 19.15 5.29
CA TYR A 277 -14.63 18.24 6.10
C TYR A 277 -16.02 18.80 6.43
N THR A 278 -16.12 20.11 6.66
CA THR A 278 -17.41 20.80 6.85
C THR A 278 -18.27 20.68 5.60
N ARG A 279 -17.69 20.87 4.42
CA ARG A 279 -18.36 20.63 3.13
C ARG A 279 -18.83 19.18 3.00
N ALA A 280 -17.96 18.20 3.25
CA ALA A 280 -18.31 16.79 3.19
C ALA A 280 -19.50 16.45 4.11
N MET A 281 -19.49 16.93 5.36
CA MET A 281 -20.63 16.76 6.28
C MET A 281 -21.90 17.43 5.75
N GLY A 282 -21.80 18.58 5.09
CA GLY A 282 -22.93 19.23 4.41
C GLY A 282 -23.56 18.32 3.36
N ILE A 283 -22.74 17.75 2.46
CA ILE A 283 -23.22 16.84 1.42
C ILE A 283 -23.86 15.59 2.07
N ILE A 284 -23.24 14.98 3.08
CA ILE A 284 -23.79 13.79 3.76
C ILE A 284 -25.14 14.09 4.40
N ARG A 285 -25.26 15.23 5.08
CA ARG A 285 -26.54 15.64 5.68
C ARG A 285 -27.64 15.76 4.63
N ASP A 286 -27.31 16.35 3.49
CA ASP A 286 -28.30 16.73 2.49
C ASP A 286 -28.76 15.53 1.63
N HIS A 287 -27.93 14.49 1.48
CA HIS A 287 -28.26 13.26 0.73
C HIS A 287 -28.68 12.07 1.60
N GLU A 288 -28.21 12.01 2.84
CA GLU A 288 -28.50 10.92 3.77
C GLU A 288 -29.19 11.49 5.02
N SER A 289 -28.43 11.77 6.08
CA SER A 289 -28.94 12.38 7.31
C SER A 289 -27.81 12.86 8.23
N ASN A 290 -28.14 13.67 9.24
CA ASN A 290 -27.21 14.10 10.29
C ASN A 290 -26.75 12.98 11.26
N THR A 291 -27.33 11.79 11.14
CA THR A 291 -27.03 10.59 11.93
C THR A 291 -26.51 9.45 11.08
N SER A 292 -26.21 9.72 9.80
CA SER A 292 -25.65 8.71 8.90
C SER A 292 -24.27 8.29 9.37
N LEU A 293 -23.96 7.00 9.20
CA LEU A 293 -22.63 6.45 9.45
C LEU A 293 -21.54 7.18 8.64
N SER A 294 -21.87 7.68 7.44
CA SER A 294 -20.96 8.47 6.59
C SER A 294 -20.42 9.74 7.29
N MET A 295 -21.11 10.26 8.32
CA MET A 295 -20.64 11.40 9.11
C MET A 295 -19.41 11.08 9.97
N VAL A 296 -19.20 9.82 10.33
CA VAL A 296 -18.15 9.42 11.27
C VAL A 296 -16.76 9.82 10.78
N THR A 297 -16.44 9.52 9.52
CA THR A 297 -15.12 9.82 8.93
C THR A 297 -14.74 11.31 8.99
N PRO A 298 -15.52 12.27 8.44
CA PRO A 298 -15.16 13.68 8.49
C PRO A 298 -15.16 14.25 9.92
N LEU A 299 -15.97 13.72 10.83
CA LEU A 299 -15.94 14.09 12.25
C LEU A 299 -14.64 13.66 12.93
N ARG A 300 -14.21 12.41 12.71
CA ARG A 300 -12.92 11.89 13.21
C ARG A 300 -11.75 12.69 12.70
N GLU A 301 -11.72 12.94 11.39
CA GLU A 301 -10.66 13.71 10.76
C GLU A 301 -10.64 15.18 11.24
N THR A 302 -11.79 15.76 11.56
CA THR A 302 -11.86 17.08 12.21
C THR A 302 -11.20 17.05 13.59
N GLY A 303 -11.48 16.03 14.40
CA GLY A 303 -10.80 15.81 15.68
C GLY A 303 -9.28 15.67 15.53
N ALA A 304 -8.84 14.86 14.57
CA ALA A 304 -7.42 14.69 14.24
C ALA A 304 -6.77 16.01 13.79
N SER A 305 -7.41 16.79 12.92
CA SER A 305 -6.92 18.10 12.44
C SER A 305 -6.58 19.05 13.59
N TYR A 306 -7.51 19.24 14.53
CA TYR A 306 -7.28 20.08 15.71
C TYR A 306 -6.15 19.53 16.61
N ARG A 307 -6.08 18.21 16.79
CA ARG A 307 -5.03 17.58 17.60
C ARG A 307 -3.65 17.77 16.99
N ILE A 308 -3.51 17.52 15.69
CA ILE A 308 -2.25 17.67 14.94
C ILE A 308 -1.82 19.14 14.90
N GLN A 309 -2.76 20.08 14.73
CA GLN A 309 -2.50 21.52 14.83
C GLN A 309 -2.08 21.96 16.25
N LYS A 310 -2.26 21.09 17.26
CA LYS A 310 -2.04 21.39 18.69
C LYS A 310 -2.95 22.49 19.21
N PHE A 311 -4.18 22.53 18.72
CA PHE A 311 -5.12 23.58 19.01
C PHE A 311 -6.27 23.03 19.89
N PRO A 312 -6.22 23.22 21.23
CA PRO A 312 -7.08 22.55 22.20
C PRO A 312 -8.51 23.12 22.27
N GLU A 313 -9.06 23.53 21.12
CA GLU A 313 -10.44 23.99 21.04
C GLU A 313 -11.42 22.83 21.26
N GLY A 314 -12.52 23.11 21.98
CA GLY A 314 -13.56 22.12 22.24
C GLY A 314 -14.23 21.53 21.00
N ARG A 315 -14.04 22.15 19.81
CA ARG A 315 -14.60 21.66 18.54
C ARG A 315 -14.06 20.29 18.14
N GLY A 316 -12.77 20.02 18.32
CA GLY A 316 -12.18 18.74 17.95
C GLY A 316 -12.74 17.58 18.78
N ILE A 317 -12.75 17.72 20.11
CA ILE A 317 -13.36 16.71 20.99
C ILE A 317 -14.88 16.58 20.80
N SER A 318 -15.57 17.67 20.50
CA SER A 318 -17.01 17.62 20.22
C SER A 318 -17.30 16.82 18.94
N ALA A 319 -16.48 16.97 17.90
CA ALA A 319 -16.59 16.17 16.68
C ALA A 319 -16.39 14.67 16.96
N LEU A 320 -15.36 14.31 17.74
CA LEU A 320 -15.10 12.91 18.12
C LEU A 320 -16.24 12.30 18.95
N ARG A 321 -16.77 13.04 19.93
CA ARG A 321 -17.92 12.58 20.73
C ARG A 321 -19.16 12.42 19.87
N ARG A 322 -19.36 13.30 18.89
CA ARG A 322 -20.46 13.16 17.93
C ARG A 322 -20.27 11.94 17.03
N ALA A 323 -19.06 11.66 16.58
CA ALA A 323 -18.76 10.45 15.82
C ALA A 323 -19.09 9.19 16.63
N LEU A 324 -18.70 9.15 17.91
CA LEU A 324 -19.00 8.06 18.83
C LEU A 324 -20.52 7.86 19.00
N GLU A 325 -21.24 8.95 19.27
CA GLU A 325 -22.69 8.93 19.41
C GLU A 325 -23.40 8.39 18.15
N ILE A 326 -22.91 8.75 16.96
CA ILE A 326 -23.51 8.27 15.69
C ILE A 326 -23.31 6.76 15.53
N ILE A 327 -22.10 6.24 15.76
CA ILE A 327 -21.82 4.81 15.57
C ILE A 327 -22.54 3.95 16.62
N GLU A 328 -22.60 4.40 17.87
CA GLU A 328 -23.23 3.65 18.97
C GLU A 328 -24.75 3.49 18.81
N ASN A 329 -25.38 4.46 18.14
CA ASN A 329 -26.81 4.46 17.89
C ASN A 329 -27.21 3.72 16.61
N GLN A 330 -26.27 3.07 15.90
CA GLN A 330 -26.62 2.23 14.75
C GLN A 330 -27.30 0.93 15.21
N PRO A 331 -28.18 0.31 14.38
CA PRO A 331 -28.80 -0.96 14.73
C PRO A 331 -27.79 -2.08 14.98
N GLU A 332 -26.69 -2.08 14.21
CA GLU A 332 -25.56 -3.00 14.34
C GLU A 332 -24.27 -2.18 14.42
N PRO A 333 -23.89 -1.71 15.63
CA PRO A 333 -22.70 -0.88 15.78
C PRO A 333 -21.42 -1.64 15.44
N ASP A 334 -20.60 -1.08 14.55
CA ASP A 334 -19.27 -1.60 14.26
C ASP A 334 -18.37 -1.41 15.48
N THR A 335 -18.04 -2.53 16.12
CA THR A 335 -17.24 -2.59 17.35
C THR A 335 -15.81 -2.07 17.13
N LEU A 336 -15.22 -2.33 15.96
CA LEU A 336 -13.88 -1.84 15.65
C LEU A 336 -13.89 -0.33 15.49
N MET A 337 -14.84 0.23 14.74
CA MET A 337 -14.98 1.67 14.56
C MET A 337 -15.25 2.40 15.90
N ILE A 338 -16.04 1.80 16.80
CA ILE A 338 -16.21 2.35 18.17
C ILE A 338 -14.87 2.39 18.91
N ALA A 339 -14.11 1.29 18.88
CA ALA A 339 -12.81 1.22 19.55
C ALA A 339 -11.83 2.26 18.98
N GLU A 340 -11.79 2.45 17.65
CA GLU A 340 -10.96 3.46 17.00
C GLU A 340 -11.33 4.89 17.44
N ILE A 341 -12.63 5.23 17.49
CA ILE A 341 -13.08 6.56 17.93
C ILE A 341 -12.76 6.79 19.41
N LEU A 342 -12.93 5.76 20.25
CA LEU A 342 -12.56 5.84 21.67
C LEU A 342 -11.06 6.09 21.85
N VAL A 343 -10.22 5.45 21.02
CA VAL A 343 -8.78 5.72 20.98
C VAL A 343 -8.50 7.16 20.55
N ASP A 344 -9.19 7.68 19.54
CA ASP A 344 -9.05 9.09 19.12
C ASP A 344 -9.43 10.07 20.24
N ILE A 345 -10.49 9.76 21.01
CA ILE A 345 -10.92 10.54 22.18
C ILE A 345 -9.88 10.44 23.31
N GLY A 346 -9.37 9.24 23.58
CA GLY A 346 -8.31 9.02 24.56
C GLY A 346 -7.04 9.81 24.20
N ASP A 347 -6.63 9.78 22.93
CA ASP A 347 -5.50 10.54 22.41
C ASP A 347 -5.73 12.04 22.57
N TRP A 348 -6.93 12.54 22.26
CA TRP A 348 -7.29 13.93 22.52
C TRP A 348 -7.15 14.31 24.00
N ASN A 349 -7.67 13.46 24.90
CA ASN A 349 -7.63 13.71 26.34
C ASN A 349 -6.19 13.69 26.86
N VAL A 350 -5.35 12.76 26.43
CA VAL A 350 -3.92 12.71 26.77
C VAL A 350 -3.18 13.94 26.25
N ALA A 351 -3.53 14.43 25.06
CA ALA A 351 -2.92 15.63 24.49
C ALA A 351 -3.27 16.91 25.26
N PHE A 352 -4.54 17.10 25.66
CA PHE A 352 -5.04 18.42 26.07
C PHE A 352 -5.77 18.49 27.42
N SER A 353 -6.10 17.37 28.05
CA SER A 353 -6.85 17.39 29.33
C SER A 353 -5.99 17.95 30.47
N LYS A 354 -6.52 18.96 31.18
CA LYS A 354 -5.87 19.56 32.36
C LYS A 354 -5.93 18.67 33.60
N VAL A 355 -6.94 17.79 33.68
CA VAL A 355 -7.22 16.95 34.87
C VAL A 355 -6.44 15.61 34.81
N GLY A 356 -5.69 15.39 33.73
CA GLY A 356 -5.16 14.06 33.39
C GLY A 356 -6.26 13.22 32.73
N ALA A 357 -5.88 12.37 31.77
CA ALA A 357 -6.84 11.43 31.19
C ALA A 357 -7.15 10.34 32.21
N SER A 358 -8.43 10.07 32.49
CA SER A 358 -8.85 8.91 33.30
C SER A 358 -8.49 7.59 32.61
N GLY A 359 -8.26 7.63 31.29
CA GLY A 359 -7.96 6.48 30.45
C GLY A 359 -9.17 5.55 30.27
N GLU A 360 -10.38 6.04 30.58
CA GLU A 360 -11.61 5.26 30.46
C GLU A 360 -11.90 4.87 29.01
N GLU A 361 -11.66 5.78 28.07
CA GLU A 361 -11.89 5.52 26.65
C GLU A 361 -10.93 4.45 26.12
N TYR A 362 -9.66 4.47 26.53
CA TYR A 362 -8.71 3.41 26.17
C TYR A 362 -9.07 2.06 26.80
N ARG A 363 -9.49 2.02 28.06
CA ARG A 363 -9.94 0.78 28.71
C ARG A 363 -11.16 0.20 28.00
N ARG A 364 -12.12 1.04 27.65
CA ARG A 364 -13.29 0.63 26.88
C ARG A 364 -12.90 0.13 25.48
N ALA A 365 -11.99 0.82 24.79
CA ALA A 365 -11.48 0.36 23.50
C ALA A 365 -10.77 -1.00 23.64
N TRP A 366 -9.90 -1.16 24.64
CA TRP A 366 -9.22 -2.41 24.95
C TRP A 366 -10.20 -3.56 25.15
N ASP A 367 -11.26 -3.35 25.91
CA ASP A 367 -12.29 -4.37 26.17
C ASP A 367 -13.03 -4.76 24.88
N LEU A 368 -13.44 -3.77 24.08
CA LEU A 368 -14.11 -3.99 22.78
C LEU A 368 -13.24 -4.81 21.82
N LEU A 369 -11.94 -4.49 21.74
CA LEU A 369 -11.00 -5.24 20.92
C LEU A 369 -10.94 -6.71 21.31
N GLY A 370 -11.11 -7.06 22.59
CA GLY A 370 -11.09 -8.45 23.05
C GLY A 370 -12.21 -9.33 22.50
N GLY A 371 -13.28 -8.73 21.99
CA GLY A 371 -14.37 -9.43 21.33
C GLY A 371 -14.13 -9.69 19.83
N LEU A 372 -13.07 -9.13 19.24
CA LEU A 372 -12.79 -9.22 17.80
C LEU A 372 -11.88 -10.41 17.47
N VAL A 373 -12.06 -10.98 16.27
CA VAL A 373 -11.24 -12.12 15.77
C VAL A 373 -9.74 -11.78 15.72
N ASN A 374 -9.39 -10.56 15.34
CA ASN A 374 -8.02 -10.04 15.31
C ASN A 374 -7.70 -9.13 16.52
N GLY A 375 -8.49 -9.23 17.59
CA GLY A 375 -8.43 -8.36 18.76
C GLY A 375 -7.08 -8.25 19.43
N ASP A 376 -6.41 -9.38 19.64
CA ASP A 376 -5.10 -9.42 20.30
C ASP A 376 -3.98 -8.78 19.47
N ALA A 377 -4.06 -8.89 18.14
CA ALA A 377 -3.13 -8.21 17.25
C ALA A 377 -3.34 -6.69 17.31
N LEU A 378 -4.58 -6.23 17.28
CA LEU A 378 -4.93 -4.81 17.39
C LEU A 378 -4.54 -4.23 18.76
N ARG A 379 -4.77 -4.96 19.86
CA ARG A 379 -4.32 -4.55 21.20
C ARG A 379 -2.81 -4.36 21.25
N LYS A 380 -2.05 -5.27 20.65
CA LYS A 380 -0.59 -5.14 20.56
C LYS A 380 -0.20 -3.91 19.75
N GLU A 381 -0.76 -3.78 18.55
CA GLU A 381 -0.48 -2.65 17.66
C GLU A 381 -0.79 -1.30 18.33
N TRP A 382 -1.90 -1.20 19.06
CA TRP A 382 -2.38 0.08 19.57
C TRP A 382 -1.87 0.44 20.96
N PHE A 383 -1.45 -0.53 21.78
CA PHE A 383 -1.16 -0.31 23.20
C PHE A 383 0.09 -1.02 23.76
N ASP A 384 0.78 -1.89 23.00
CA ASP A 384 1.98 -2.55 23.52
C ASP A 384 3.12 -1.54 23.64
N ASP A 385 3.39 -0.77 22.58
CA ASP A 385 4.38 0.30 22.61
C ASP A 385 3.72 1.67 22.74
N PRO A 386 4.28 2.59 23.56
CA PRO A 386 3.77 3.94 23.62
C PRO A 386 3.87 4.69 22.28
N ILE A 387 2.72 5.18 21.80
CA ILE A 387 2.59 5.89 20.52
C ILE A 387 2.53 7.39 20.75
N TYR A 388 3.19 8.20 19.92
CA TYR A 388 3.09 9.66 20.00
C TYR A 388 1.67 10.15 19.78
N VAL A 389 1.13 10.84 20.78
CA VAL A 389 -0.19 11.49 20.74
C VAL A 389 -0.04 12.99 20.51
N LEU A 390 0.95 13.60 21.16
CA LEU A 390 1.36 14.99 20.95
C LEU A 390 2.88 15.01 20.87
N ARG A 391 3.43 15.19 19.67
CA ARG A 391 4.87 15.26 19.45
C ARG A 391 5.35 16.70 19.52
N GLU A 392 6.28 16.97 20.43
CA GLU A 392 7.07 18.20 20.41
C GLU A 392 8.42 17.92 19.75
N ASN A 393 8.89 18.86 18.95
CA ASN A 393 10.19 18.77 18.29
C ASN A 393 11.21 19.63 19.04
N PRO A 394 12.49 19.22 19.06
CA PRO A 394 13.58 20.09 19.49
C PRO A 394 13.59 21.40 18.69
N SER A 395 14.23 22.43 19.24
CA SER A 395 14.28 23.74 18.57
C SER A 395 15.05 23.67 17.26
N SER A 396 14.48 24.20 16.18
CA SER A 396 15.16 24.40 14.90
C SER A 396 16.13 25.59 14.88
N ARG A 397 16.29 26.33 15.99
CA ARG A 397 17.20 27.47 16.02
C ARG A 397 18.65 27.01 15.99
N GLY A 398 19.44 27.41 14.98
CA GLY A 398 20.85 27.00 14.86
C GLY A 398 21.02 25.54 14.49
N ILE A 399 20.10 25.00 13.67
CA ILE A 399 20.40 23.84 12.82
C ILE A 399 20.44 24.33 11.38
N SER A 400 21.30 23.72 10.58
CA SER A 400 21.44 23.98 9.15
C SER A 400 20.59 22.99 8.35
N THR A 401 20.54 23.17 7.03
CA THR A 401 19.93 22.21 6.11
C THR A 401 20.99 21.24 5.59
N ALA A 402 20.55 20.07 5.11
CA ALA A 402 21.45 19.06 4.56
C ALA A 402 22.26 19.54 3.33
N ASN A 403 21.76 20.57 2.64
CA ASN A 403 22.33 21.07 1.39
C ASN A 403 23.30 22.25 1.61
N ASP A 404 23.40 22.77 2.83
CA ASP A 404 24.27 23.91 3.12
C ASP A 404 25.75 23.46 3.09
N PRO A 405 26.63 24.15 2.34
CA PRO A 405 28.03 23.77 2.22
C PRO A 405 28.74 23.75 3.58
N GLY A 406 29.44 22.64 3.88
CA GLY A 406 30.25 22.52 5.10
C GLY A 406 29.47 22.09 6.34
N THR A 407 28.18 21.78 6.22
CA THR A 407 27.40 21.19 7.32
C THR A 407 27.77 19.74 7.58
N LEU A 408 27.64 19.35 8.85
CA LEU A 408 27.81 17.97 9.30
C LEU A 408 26.51 17.44 9.89
N PRO A 409 26.22 16.13 9.74
CA PRO A 409 25.11 15.51 10.45
C PRO A 409 25.42 15.45 11.95
N GLY A 410 24.40 15.71 12.76
CA GLY A 410 24.41 15.60 14.20
C GLY A 410 23.20 14.83 14.70
N HIS A 411 23.29 14.33 15.93
CA HIS A 411 22.20 13.61 16.57
C HIS A 411 22.19 13.76 18.09
N VAL A 412 21.03 13.58 18.69
CA VAL A 412 20.85 13.43 20.14
C VAL A 412 20.06 12.15 20.41
N LEU A 413 20.71 11.20 21.08
CA LEU A 413 20.09 10.00 21.62
C LEU A 413 19.59 10.29 23.04
N VAL A 414 18.27 10.21 23.23
CA VAL A 414 17.61 10.43 24.51
C VAL A 414 16.86 9.18 24.93
N THR A 415 16.96 8.86 26.22
CA THR A 415 16.14 7.82 26.87
C THR A 415 15.14 8.45 27.81
N PHE A 416 13.97 7.83 27.95
CA PHE A 416 12.92 8.29 28.85
C PHE A 416 11.94 7.16 29.17
N ASP A 417 11.14 7.36 30.20
CA ASP A 417 10.01 6.51 30.54
C ASP A 417 8.69 7.17 30.10
N VAL A 418 7.68 6.37 29.78
CA VAL A 418 6.29 6.83 29.62
C VAL A 418 5.45 6.27 30.76
N THR A 419 4.91 7.18 31.55
CA THR A 419 4.04 6.89 32.70
C THR A 419 2.66 6.41 32.26
N GLU A 420 1.89 5.89 33.22
CA GLU A 420 0.55 5.34 33.05
C GLU A 420 -0.48 6.37 32.53
N ASN A 421 -0.18 7.67 32.67
CA ASN A 421 -1.02 8.76 32.15
C ASN A 421 -0.51 9.35 30.83
N GLY A 422 0.50 8.73 30.21
CA GLY A 422 1.03 9.15 28.92
C GLY A 422 2.03 10.31 28.97
N LYS A 423 2.44 10.76 30.17
CA LYS A 423 3.53 11.74 30.34
C LYS A 423 4.88 11.05 30.32
N THR A 424 5.90 11.79 29.90
CA THR A 424 7.29 11.37 29.96
C THR A 424 7.91 11.63 31.33
N ALA A 425 8.83 10.76 31.75
CA ALA A 425 9.63 10.87 32.97
C ALA A 425 11.05 10.37 32.71
N ASN A 426 11.98 10.60 33.66
CA ASN A 426 13.36 10.09 33.61
C ASN A 426 14.11 10.39 32.30
N VAL A 427 13.86 11.57 31.72
CA VAL A 427 14.45 11.98 30.44
C VAL A 427 15.94 12.21 30.61
N THR A 428 16.75 11.41 29.93
CA THR A 428 18.21 11.38 30.05
C THR A 428 18.85 11.39 28.67
N ILE A 429 19.78 12.32 28.43
CA ILE A 429 20.60 12.30 27.21
C ILE A 429 21.67 11.22 27.38
N VAL A 430 21.68 10.25 26.47
CA VAL A 430 22.67 9.16 26.45
C VAL A 430 23.90 9.59 25.67
N GLU A 431 23.67 10.21 24.52
CA GLU A 431 24.72 10.61 23.59
C GLU A 431 24.24 11.82 22.78
N SER A 432 25.17 12.71 22.45
CA SER A 432 24.95 13.74 21.44
C SER A 432 26.19 13.99 20.60
N VAL A 433 25.97 14.21 19.31
CA VAL A 433 26.98 14.57 18.32
C VAL A 433 26.51 15.83 17.61
N PRO A 434 27.25 16.95 17.72
CA PRO A 434 28.39 17.18 18.60
C PRO A 434 27.95 17.24 20.08
N PRO A 435 28.85 16.96 21.05
CA PRO A 435 28.48 16.88 22.46
C PRO A 435 27.84 18.16 22.98
N GLY A 436 26.71 18.03 23.67
CA GLY A 436 25.96 19.14 24.28
C GLY A 436 25.05 19.91 23.31
N LEU A 437 25.22 19.76 22.00
CA LEU A 437 24.40 20.46 21.03
C LEU A 437 23.00 19.84 20.97
N LYS A 438 21.98 20.67 21.17
CA LYS A 438 20.55 20.33 21.21
C LYS A 438 20.05 19.54 22.41
N ASP A 439 20.91 19.05 23.30
CA ASP A 439 20.56 18.31 24.52
C ASP A 439 19.36 18.91 25.27
N ASP A 440 19.47 20.16 25.72
CA ASP A 440 18.42 20.85 26.48
C ASP A 440 17.11 21.00 25.70
N SER A 441 17.22 21.24 24.39
CA SER A 441 16.05 21.42 23.53
C SER A 441 15.34 20.08 23.29
N THR A 442 16.11 19.01 23.14
CA THR A 442 15.63 17.64 22.98
C THR A 442 14.99 17.12 24.27
N ALA A 443 15.66 17.29 25.40
CA ALA A 443 15.11 16.94 26.71
C ALA A 443 13.80 17.68 27.00
N ARG A 444 13.73 18.99 26.68
CA ARG A 444 12.49 19.77 26.81
C ARG A 444 11.39 19.29 25.85
N ALA A 445 11.72 18.96 24.61
CA ALA A 445 10.77 18.43 23.64
C ALA A 445 10.17 17.09 24.11
N ILE A 446 11.00 16.15 24.55
CA ILE A 446 10.52 14.88 25.11
C ILE A 446 9.66 15.11 26.36
N ASN A 447 10.08 15.96 27.29
CA ASN A 447 9.29 16.29 28.50
C ASN A 447 7.89 16.88 28.19
N ARG A 448 7.76 17.62 27.08
CA ARG A 448 6.50 18.23 26.67
C ARG A 448 5.64 17.34 25.78
N SER A 449 6.23 16.29 25.22
CA SER A 449 5.49 15.33 24.40
C SER A 449 4.51 14.50 25.23
N ARG A 450 3.49 13.95 24.58
CA ARG A 450 2.51 13.03 25.17
C ARG A 450 2.42 11.78 24.34
N PHE A 451 2.23 10.66 25.04
CA PHE A 451 2.17 9.34 24.45
C PHE A 451 0.90 8.65 24.88
N ARG A 452 0.32 7.85 24.00
CA ARG A 452 -0.64 6.84 24.39
C ARG A 452 0.09 5.88 25.34
N PRO A 453 -0.41 5.68 26.57
CA PRO A 453 0.27 4.84 27.55
C PRO A 453 0.23 3.37 27.13
N ARG A 454 1.26 2.62 27.55
CA ARG A 454 1.29 1.17 27.37
C ARG A 454 0.20 0.51 28.20
N MET A 455 -0.47 -0.49 27.64
CA MET A 455 -1.44 -1.32 28.38
C MET A 455 -1.07 -2.79 28.34
N VAL A 456 -1.20 -3.45 29.49
CA VAL A 456 -1.06 -4.90 29.66
C VAL A 456 -2.24 -5.37 30.49
N ASP A 457 -2.95 -6.40 30.02
CA ASP A 457 -4.14 -6.94 30.69
C ASP A 457 -5.20 -5.88 31.06
N GLY A 458 -5.39 -4.89 30.17
CA GLY A 458 -6.35 -3.80 30.36
C GLY A 458 -5.93 -2.73 31.38
N GLN A 459 -4.71 -2.83 31.94
CA GLN A 459 -4.16 -1.87 32.89
C GLN A 459 -3.04 -1.05 32.25
N PHE A 460 -2.97 0.23 32.59
CA PHE A 460 -1.85 1.07 32.18
C PHE A 460 -0.60 0.71 32.97
N VAL A 461 0.53 0.58 32.28
CA VAL A 461 1.81 0.24 32.91
C VAL A 461 2.90 1.23 32.48
N LEU A 462 3.82 1.50 33.40
CA LEU A 462 5.03 2.27 33.12
C LEU A 462 5.87 1.56 32.04
N ALA A 463 6.09 2.23 30.92
CA ALA A 463 7.03 1.81 29.89
C ALA A 463 8.38 2.46 30.16
N ARG A 464 9.42 1.65 30.38
CA ARG A 464 10.75 2.13 30.79
C ARG A 464 11.75 2.17 29.65
N SER A 465 12.70 3.09 29.74
CA SER A 465 13.93 3.10 28.94
C SER A 465 13.68 3.11 27.42
N LEU A 466 12.64 3.83 26.99
CA LEU A 466 12.40 4.09 25.58
C LEU A 466 13.50 5.00 25.04
N ALA A 467 14.02 4.68 23.86
CA ALA A 467 15.05 5.48 23.19
C ALA A 467 14.47 6.21 21.97
N ARG A 468 14.91 7.45 21.77
CA ARG A 468 14.64 8.22 20.56
C ARG A 468 15.91 8.91 20.09
N ASN A 469 16.14 8.84 18.78
CA ASN A 469 17.23 9.54 18.13
C ASN A 469 16.69 10.76 17.37
N PHE A 470 17.23 11.94 17.67
CA PHE A 470 16.88 13.19 16.98
C PHE A 470 18.05 13.62 16.13
N THR A 471 17.89 13.58 14.81
CA THR A 471 18.93 13.97 13.84
C THR A 471 18.73 15.40 13.37
N PHE A 472 19.83 16.09 13.06
CA PHE A 472 19.85 17.45 12.52
C PHE A 472 21.18 17.69 11.76
N TYR A 473 21.30 18.82 11.07
CA TYR A 473 22.56 19.28 10.49
C TYR A 473 23.04 20.54 11.20
N TYR A 474 24.36 20.76 11.25
CA TYR A 474 24.97 21.92 11.88
C TYR A 474 26.25 22.33 11.16
N GLU A 475 26.62 23.61 11.25
CA GLU A 475 27.94 24.08 10.81
C GLU A 475 28.94 23.97 11.97
N PRO A 476 30.12 23.35 11.77
CA PRO A 476 31.15 23.33 12.80
C PRO A 476 31.80 24.72 12.93
N GLY A 477 31.55 25.42 14.04
CA GLY A 477 32.22 26.70 14.33
C GLY A 477 31.44 27.73 15.16
N ASP A 478 30.14 27.51 15.39
CA ASP A 478 29.28 28.38 16.21
C ASP A 478 29.18 27.96 17.68
#